data_AF-A0A954ISB5-F1
#
_entry.id   AF-A0A954ISB5-F1
#
_cell.length_a   1.000
_cell.length_b   1.000
_cell.length_c   1.000
_cell.angle_alpha   90.00
_cell.angle_beta   90.00
_cell.angle_gamma   90.00
#
_symmetry.space_group_name_H-M   'P 1'
#
loop_
_entity.id
_entity.type
_entity.pdbx_description
1 polymer ?
#
loop_
_entity_poly.entity_id
_entity_poly.type
_entity_poly.pdbx_seq_one_letter_code
_entity_poly.pdbx_strand_id
1 'polypeptide(L)'
;MRRRKLYRPNAIHGADGEFRQEQIDSAVASYLRADGARTYHQSYEAAKRKLEAGENSEKIRQALHNEPDLQTYSGEDSPPTSDYKKIHNRVQHYLSRIADQAVDDALLGRPSNYQSPPGY
;
A
#
# COMPACT_ATOMS: atom_id res chain seq x y z
N MET A 1 -2.67 -14.18 30.74
CA MET A 1 -2.66 -14.22 29.26
C MET A 1 -3.39 -12.97 28.73
N ARG A 2 -2.70 -12.06 28.04
CA ARG A 2 -3.29 -10.81 27.51
C ARG A 2 -4.05 -11.12 26.23
N ARG A 3 -5.38 -10.94 26.23
CA ARG A 3 -6.20 -10.99 25.01
C ARG A 3 -5.78 -9.85 24.08
N ARG A 4 -5.15 -10.16 22.94
CA ARG A 4 -5.02 -9.20 21.82
C ARG A 4 -6.44 -8.80 21.43
N LYS A 5 -6.79 -7.52 21.63
CA LYS A 5 -8.03 -6.96 21.09
C LYS A 5 -7.86 -6.94 19.57
N LEU A 6 -8.42 -7.95 18.89
CA LEU A 6 -8.61 -7.94 17.44
C LEU A 6 -9.46 -6.71 17.13
N TYR A 7 -8.96 -5.82 16.27
CA TYR A 7 -9.75 -4.70 15.77
C TYR A 7 -10.96 -5.29 15.05
N ARG A 8 -12.12 -5.23 15.71
CA ARG A 8 -13.41 -5.47 15.07
C ARG A 8 -13.86 -4.11 14.56
N PRO A 9 -13.72 -3.80 13.26
CA PRO A 9 -14.35 -2.60 12.73
C PRO A 9 -15.83 -2.70 13.12
N ASN A 10 -16.35 -1.65 13.74
CA ASN A 10 -17.78 -1.55 14.04
C ASN A 10 -18.53 -1.95 12.78
N ALA A 11 -19.34 -3.00 12.91
CA ALA A 11 -20.21 -3.50 11.87
C ALA A 11 -21.32 -2.46 11.64
N ILE A 12 -20.97 -1.36 10.97
CA ILE A 12 -21.93 -0.42 10.41
C ILE A 12 -22.24 -0.99 9.02
N HIS A 13 -22.95 -2.12 9.00
CA HIS A 13 -23.63 -2.55 7.79
C HIS A 13 -24.71 -1.49 7.53
N GLY A 14 -24.70 -0.88 6.35
CA GLY A 14 -25.91 -0.23 5.84
C GLY A 14 -27.05 -1.26 5.84
N ALA A 15 -28.29 -0.79 5.89
CA ALA A 15 -29.49 -1.64 5.94
C ALA A 15 -29.55 -2.71 4.82
N ASP A 16 -28.71 -2.60 3.80
CA ASP A 16 -28.65 -3.45 2.61
C ASP A 16 -27.36 -4.31 2.48
N GLY A 17 -26.51 -4.37 3.51
CA GLY A 17 -25.32 -5.25 3.52
C GLY A 17 -24.14 -4.81 2.64
N GLU A 18 -24.24 -3.68 1.93
CA GLU A 18 -23.12 -3.05 1.22
C GLU A 18 -22.42 -2.01 2.10
N PHE A 19 -21.09 -1.91 1.98
CA PHE A 19 -20.34 -0.80 2.55
C PHE A 19 -20.72 0.49 1.82
N ARG A 20 -21.01 1.55 2.58
CA ARG A 20 -21.10 2.89 1.99
C ARG A 20 -19.74 3.29 1.42
N GLN A 21 -19.72 4.02 0.32
CA GLN A 21 -18.49 4.48 -0.33
C GLN A 21 -17.54 5.19 0.65
N GLU A 22 -18.07 6.00 1.57
CA GLU A 22 -17.31 6.65 2.65
C GLU A 22 -16.58 5.66 3.58
N GLN A 23 -17.15 4.48 3.84
CA GLN A 23 -16.53 3.44 4.67
C GLN A 23 -15.42 2.71 3.91
N ILE A 24 -15.61 2.49 2.60
CA ILE A 24 -14.56 1.97 1.71
C ILE A 24 -13.39 2.96 1.70
N ASP A 25 -13.66 4.25 1.52
CA ASP A 25 -12.64 5.30 1.51
C ASP A 25 -11.91 5.39 2.86
N SER A 26 -12.63 5.33 3.98
CA SER A 26 -12.03 5.32 5.32
C SER A 26 -11.17 4.09 5.58
N ALA A 27 -11.58 2.91 5.10
CA ALA A 27 -10.78 1.70 5.21
C ALA A 27 -9.49 1.82 4.40
N VAL A 28 -9.58 2.23 3.14
CA VAL A 28 -8.41 2.50 2.26
C VAL A 28 -7.45 3.49 2.92
N ALA A 29 -7.96 4.60 3.45
CA ALA A 29 -7.15 5.61 4.15
C ALA A 29 -6.38 5.02 5.35
N SER A 30 -7.06 4.20 6.16
CA SER A 30 -6.43 3.56 7.31
C SER A 30 -5.30 2.61 6.89
N TYR A 31 -5.49 1.85 5.82
CA TYR A 31 -4.43 0.99 5.27
C TYR A 31 -3.25 1.81 4.76
N LEU A 32 -3.50 2.86 4.00
CA LEU A 32 -2.43 3.70 3.46
C LEU A 32 -1.65 4.45 4.54
N ARG A 33 -2.29 4.85 5.65
CA ARG A 33 -1.57 5.41 6.80
C ARG A 33 -0.69 4.38 7.50
N ALA A 34 -1.11 3.12 7.55
CA ALA A 34 -0.34 2.06 8.20
C ALA A 34 0.86 1.62 7.35
N ASP A 35 0.64 1.37 6.05
CA ASP A 35 1.63 0.73 5.19
C ASP A 35 2.28 1.68 4.17
N GLY A 36 1.67 2.81 3.84
CA GLY A 36 2.15 3.71 2.79
C GLY A 36 3.57 4.25 3.03
N ALA A 37 3.86 4.75 4.24
CA ALA A 37 5.20 5.21 4.59
C ALA A 37 6.23 4.08 4.53
N ARG A 38 5.84 2.88 4.98
CA ARG A 38 6.71 1.70 4.95
C ARG A 38 7.02 1.30 3.51
N THR A 39 6.01 1.19 2.65
CA THR A 39 6.18 0.89 1.22
C THR A 39 7.09 1.91 0.56
N TYR A 40 6.86 3.21 0.81
CA TYR A 40 7.72 4.27 0.27
C TYR A 40 9.18 4.08 0.68
N HIS A 41 9.47 3.94 1.97
CA HIS A 41 10.85 3.80 2.45
C HIS A 41 11.52 2.53 1.92
N GLN A 42 10.80 1.41 1.86
CA GLN A 42 11.33 0.15 1.34
C GLN A 42 11.67 0.26 -0.15
N SER A 43 10.77 0.80 -0.96
CA SER A 43 10.98 0.98 -2.40
C SER A 43 12.08 1.99 -2.70
N TYR A 44 12.15 3.09 -1.95
CA TYR A 44 13.21 4.10 -2.05
C TYR A 44 14.58 3.49 -1.76
N GLU A 45 14.73 2.79 -0.63
CA GLU A 45 16.00 2.15 -0.25
C GLU A 45 16.40 1.04 -1.21
N ALA A 46 15.44 0.26 -1.70
CA ALA A 46 15.71 -0.77 -2.70
C ALA A 46 16.21 -0.17 -4.03
N ALA A 47 15.56 0.89 -4.52
CA ALA A 47 15.97 1.60 -5.73
C ALA A 47 17.35 2.24 -5.55
N LYS A 48 17.60 2.88 -4.41
CA LYS A 48 18.89 3.49 -4.08
C LYS A 48 20.02 2.45 -4.06
N ARG A 49 19.83 1.30 -3.40
CA ARG A 49 20.84 0.23 -3.38
C ARG A 49 21.15 -0.30 -4.78
N LYS A 50 20.14 -0.46 -5.62
CA LYS A 50 20.33 -0.92 -7.01
C LYS A 50 21.06 0.14 -7.85
N LEU A 51 20.76 1.42 -7.63
CA LEU A 51 21.47 2.53 -8.27
C LEU A 51 22.95 2.57 -7.84
N GLU A 52 23.22 2.41 -6.55
CA GLU A 52 24.58 2.31 -5.99
C GLU A 52 25.34 1.08 -6.50
N ALA A 53 24.64 -0.02 -6.78
CA ALA A 53 25.19 -1.21 -7.42
C ALA A 53 25.46 -1.04 -8.93
N GLY A 54 25.10 0.11 -9.52
CA GLY A 54 25.31 0.42 -10.93
C GLY A 54 24.25 -0.17 -11.87
N GLU A 55 23.08 -0.57 -11.35
CA GLU A 55 21.97 -0.97 -12.22
C GLU A 55 21.41 0.22 -13.01
N ASN A 56 20.97 -0.04 -14.24
CA ASN A 56 20.31 0.96 -15.06
C ASN A 56 18.91 1.29 -14.48
N SER A 57 18.54 2.58 -14.46
CA SER A 57 17.23 3.06 -14.02
C SER A 57 16.03 2.29 -14.61
N GLU A 58 16.11 1.86 -15.87
CA GLU A 58 15.05 1.07 -16.52
C GLU A 58 14.93 -0.33 -15.91
N LYS A 59 16.07 -0.97 -15.60
CA LYS A 59 16.10 -2.27 -14.93
C LYS A 59 15.63 -2.17 -13.48
N ILE A 60 15.93 -1.07 -12.80
CA ILE A 60 15.49 -0.81 -11.43
C ILE A 60 13.96 -0.70 -11.39
N ARG A 61 13.37 0.09 -12.30
CA ARG A 61 11.90 0.20 -12.43
C ARG A 61 11.27 -1.15 -12.74
N GLN A 62 11.81 -1.90 -13.71
CA GLN A 62 11.28 -3.22 -14.06
C GLN A 62 11.40 -4.22 -12.91
N ALA A 63 12.53 -4.25 -12.19
CA ALA A 63 12.73 -5.17 -11.07
C ALA A 63 11.77 -4.87 -9.92
N LEU A 64 11.61 -3.61 -9.54
CA LEU A 64 10.77 -3.21 -8.39
C LEU A 64 9.27 -3.19 -8.72
N HIS A 65 8.90 -3.02 -9.98
CA HIS A 65 7.50 -3.11 -10.43
C HIS A 65 7.05 -4.58 -10.65
N ASN A 66 7.99 -5.50 -10.93
CA ASN A 66 7.70 -6.92 -11.12
C ASN A 66 7.89 -7.78 -9.87
N GLU A 67 8.43 -7.24 -8.77
CA GLU A 67 8.50 -7.96 -7.49
C GLU A 67 7.10 -7.98 -6.84
N PRO A 68 6.41 -9.15 -6.82
CA PRO A 68 5.06 -9.26 -6.25
C PRO A 68 5.07 -9.22 -4.71
N ASP A 69 6.25 -9.27 -4.09
CA ASP A 69 6.44 -9.45 -2.64
C ASP A 69 6.11 -8.20 -1.80
N LEU A 70 5.89 -7.05 -2.44
CA LEU A 70 5.40 -5.86 -1.73
C LEU A 70 3.89 -5.87 -1.52
N GLN A 71 3.16 -6.81 -2.13
CA GLN A 71 1.71 -6.77 -2.22
C GLN A 71 1.06 -8.13 -1.99
N THR A 72 1.09 -8.67 -0.77
CA THR A 72 -0.03 -9.52 -0.36
C THR A 72 -0.26 -9.49 1.14
N TYR A 73 -1.24 -8.70 1.56
CA TYR A 73 -1.88 -8.89 2.85
C TYR A 73 -2.67 -10.21 2.79
N SER A 74 -2.05 -11.29 3.24
CA SER A 74 -2.68 -12.60 3.47
C SER A 74 -3.47 -12.57 4.77
N GLY A 75 -4.50 -11.73 4.83
CA GLY A 75 -5.46 -11.71 5.94
C GLY A 75 -6.56 -12.73 5.71
N GLU A 76 -6.34 -13.94 6.23
CA GLU A 76 -7.29 -15.02 6.61
C GLU A 76 -8.61 -15.25 5.81
N ASP A 77 -8.67 -16.45 5.21
CA ASP A 77 -9.76 -17.46 5.20
C ASP A 77 -11.25 -17.08 5.03
N SER A 78 -11.57 -15.94 4.43
CA SER A 78 -12.93 -15.70 3.94
C SER A 78 -12.93 -15.13 2.52
N PRO A 79 -13.78 -15.65 1.61
CA PRO A 79 -13.87 -15.10 0.27
C PRO A 79 -14.23 -13.62 0.40
N PRO A 80 -13.45 -12.69 -0.20
CA PRO A 80 -13.70 -11.27 -0.03
C PRO A 80 -15.10 -10.99 -0.56
N THR A 81 -15.95 -10.36 0.26
CA THR A 81 -17.17 -9.73 -0.28
C THR A 81 -16.76 -8.75 -1.37
N SER A 82 -17.67 -8.43 -2.29
CA SER A 82 -17.41 -7.47 -3.39
C SER A 82 -16.69 -6.21 -2.91
N ASP A 83 -17.02 -5.73 -1.70
CA ASP A 83 -16.42 -4.54 -1.10
C ASP A 83 -15.00 -4.76 -0.57
N TYR A 84 -14.67 -5.93 0.00
CA TYR A 84 -13.27 -6.23 0.36
C TYR A 84 -12.38 -6.26 -0.88
N LYS A 85 -12.86 -6.79 -2.00
CA LYS A 85 -12.13 -6.77 -3.27
C LYS A 85 -11.92 -5.34 -3.78
N LYS A 86 -12.94 -4.46 -3.67
CA LYS A 86 -12.82 -3.03 -4.02
C LYS A 86 -11.80 -2.32 -3.13
N ILE A 87 -11.84 -2.52 -1.81
CA ILE A 87 -10.88 -1.93 -0.86
C ILE A 87 -9.47 -2.41 -1.19
N HIS A 88 -9.28 -3.72 -1.34
CA HIS A 88 -7.98 -4.32 -1.65
C HIS A 88 -7.39 -3.76 -2.95
N ASN A 89 -8.15 -3.78 -4.04
CA ASN A 89 -7.68 -3.27 -5.33
C ASN A 89 -7.28 -1.78 -5.26
N ARG A 90 -8.05 -0.97 -4.52
CA ARG A 90 -7.73 0.45 -4.34
C ARG A 90 -6.48 0.64 -3.50
N VAL A 91 -6.34 -0.09 -2.39
CA VAL A 91 -5.13 -0.06 -1.56
C VAL A 91 -3.90 -0.45 -2.39
N GLN A 92 -3.96 -1.55 -3.15
CA GLN A 92 -2.84 -1.99 -3.98
C GLN A 92 -2.48 -0.97 -5.05
N HIS A 93 -3.47 -0.36 -5.70
CA HIS A 93 -3.22 0.71 -6.67
C HIS A 93 -2.49 1.90 -6.02
N TYR A 94 -2.91 2.35 -4.83
CA TYR A 94 -2.23 3.46 -4.15
C TYR A 94 -0.84 3.09 -3.64
N LEU A 95 -0.66 1.89 -3.08
CA LEU A 95 0.66 1.40 -2.64
C LEU A 95 1.63 1.26 -3.81
N SER A 96 1.17 0.77 -4.96
CA SER A 96 1.97 0.72 -6.20
C SER A 96 2.41 2.13 -6.62
N ARG A 97 1.50 3.12 -6.61
CA ARG A 97 1.88 4.50 -6.93
C ARG A 97 2.88 5.10 -5.93
N ILE A 98 2.75 4.79 -4.65
CA ILE A 98 3.70 5.21 -3.61
C ILE A 98 5.07 4.58 -3.87
N ALA A 99 5.10 3.29 -4.24
CA ALA A 99 6.33 2.58 -4.60
C ALA A 99 6.99 3.22 -5.83
N ASP A 100 6.24 3.49 -6.89
CA ASP A 100 6.75 4.12 -8.11
C ASP A 100 7.34 5.50 -7.82
N GLN A 101 6.64 6.32 -7.02
CA GLN A 101 7.13 7.62 -6.59
C GLN A 101 8.44 7.50 -5.80
N ALA A 102 8.54 6.52 -4.90
CA ALA A 102 9.75 6.26 -4.12
C ALA A 102 10.94 5.88 -5.00
N VAL A 103 10.70 5.02 -6.01
CA VAL A 103 11.71 4.63 -6.99
C VAL A 103 12.16 5.84 -7.79
N ASP A 104 11.24 6.65 -8.31
CA ASP A 104 11.58 7.85 -9.08
C ASP A 104 12.34 8.87 -8.24
N ASP A 105 11.94 9.10 -6.99
CA ASP A 105 12.67 9.99 -6.08
C ASP A 105 14.10 9.50 -5.82
N ALA A 106 14.29 8.19 -5.62
CA ALA A 106 15.62 7.59 -5.45
C ALA A 106 16.48 7.72 -6.72
N LEU A 107 15.91 7.47 -7.91
CA LEU A 107 16.59 7.60 -9.19
C LEU A 107 16.98 9.05 -9.50
N LEU A 108 16.19 10.02 -9.05
CA LEU A 108 16.47 11.46 -9.18
C LEU A 108 17.41 11.99 -8.09
N GLY A 109 17.82 11.18 -7.13
CA GLY A 109 18.67 11.59 -6.00
C GLY A 109 17.99 12.54 -5.02
N ARG A 110 16.65 12.53 -4.96
CA ARG A 110 15.87 13.35 -4.02
C ARG A 110 15.92 12.74 -2.62
N PRO A 111 15.86 13.54 -1.54
CA PRO A 111 15.77 13.01 -0.20
C PRO A 111 14.46 12.22 -0.01
N SER A 112 14.52 11.15 0.79
CA SER A 112 13.34 10.36 1.18
C SER A 112 12.37 11.23 1.98
N ASN A 113 11.36 11.77 1.30
CA ASN A 113 10.37 12.68 1.86
C ASN A 113 8.97 12.15 1.53
N TYR A 114 8.58 11.07 2.22
CA TYR A 114 7.23 10.55 2.09
C TYR A 114 6.21 11.64 2.40
N GLN A 115 5.37 11.93 1.43
CA GLN A 115 4.16 12.72 1.61
C GLN A 115 2.98 11.80 1.37
N SER A 116 2.08 11.73 2.35
CA SER A 116 0.81 11.02 2.18
C SER A 116 0.12 11.54 0.91
N PRO A 117 -0.44 10.65 0.06
CA PRO A 117 -1.13 11.08 -1.14
C PRO A 117 -2.24 12.08 -0.78
N PRO A 118 -2.39 13.20 -1.54
CA PRO A 118 -3.42 14.19 -1.24
C PRO A 118 -4.82 13.55 -1.35
N GLY A 119 -5.63 13.73 -0.31
CA GLY A 119 -7.01 13.21 -0.23
C GLY A 119 -7.26 12.15 0.84
N TYR A 120 -6.27 11.79 1.67
CA TYR A 120 -6.41 10.79 2.74
C TYR A 120 -5.61 11.09 4.02
#